data_AF-J2HP17-F1
#
_entry.id   AF-J2HP17-F1
#
_cell.length_a   1.000
_cell.length_b   1.000
_cell.length_c   1.000
_cell.angle_alpha   90.00
_cell.angle_beta   90.00
_cell.angle_gamma   90.00
#
_symmetry.space_group_name_H-M   'P 1'
#
loop_
_entity.id
_entity.type
_entity.pdbx_description
1 polymer ?
#
loop_
_entity_poly.entity_id
_entity_poly.type
_entity_poly.pdbx_seq_one_letter_code
_entity_poly.pdbx_strand_id
1 'polypeptide(L)'
;MRRTKRPSREFVYWMYFIACVFGLGGLGVWVELIQTNGLPPAARDWNNTYTSLVTFFPALIASSCVQMVFEVKSKRMHAFSIVLILLALVVGLMLISHARPASAFAWTAAVAASLGSLWIWWIANADNPSLHDEASPEAAVGGALDAPLATGSANIKLKV
;
A
#
# COMPACT_ATOMS: atom_id res chain seq x y z
N MET A 1 -4.97 -16.29 -8.34
CA MET A 1 -5.77 -15.18 -8.94
C MET A 1 -6.87 -14.60 -8.02
N ARG A 2 -7.22 -15.23 -6.88
CA ARG A 2 -8.24 -14.71 -5.93
C ARG A 2 -7.97 -13.26 -5.48
N ARG A 3 -6.74 -12.97 -5.01
CA ARG A 3 -6.37 -11.66 -4.45
C ARG A 3 -6.33 -10.51 -5.46
N THR A 4 -6.24 -10.80 -6.76
CA THR A 4 -6.30 -9.75 -7.79
C THR A 4 -7.74 -9.37 -8.12
N LYS A 5 -8.65 -10.35 -8.17
CA LYS A 5 -10.03 -10.17 -8.62
C LYS A 5 -11.04 -9.84 -7.51
N ARG A 6 -10.75 -10.18 -6.26
CA ARG A 6 -11.67 -9.92 -5.14
C ARG A 6 -11.84 -8.41 -4.86
N PRO A 7 -10.77 -7.59 -4.77
CA PRO A 7 -10.91 -6.19 -4.38
C PRO A 7 -11.50 -5.30 -5.49
N SER A 8 -11.53 -5.80 -6.73
CA SER A 8 -11.93 -4.97 -7.88
C SER A 8 -13.42 -4.62 -7.90
N ARG A 9 -14.22 -5.18 -6.99
CA ARG A 9 -15.67 -4.93 -6.87
C ARG A 9 -16.03 -4.00 -5.71
N GLU A 10 -15.08 -3.70 -4.83
CA GLU A 10 -15.29 -2.88 -3.63
C GLU A 10 -15.00 -1.41 -3.94
N PHE A 11 -15.94 -0.51 -3.61
CA PHE A 11 -15.79 0.90 -3.98
C PHE A 11 -14.78 1.61 -3.07
N VAL A 12 -14.86 1.38 -1.75
CA VAL A 12 -13.93 1.96 -0.77
C VAL A 12 -12.48 1.55 -1.07
N TYR A 13 -12.27 0.30 -1.49
CA TYR A 13 -10.96 -0.19 -1.89
C TYR A 13 -10.35 0.64 -3.04
N TRP A 14 -11.13 0.90 -4.09
CA TRP A 14 -10.70 1.71 -5.23
C TRP A 14 -10.43 3.17 -4.85
N MET A 15 -11.30 3.76 -4.03
CA MET A 15 -11.12 5.13 -3.57
C MET A 15 -9.86 5.29 -2.72
N TYR A 16 -9.61 4.35 -1.81
CA TYR A 16 -8.38 4.33 -1.03
C TYR A 16 -7.14 4.17 -1.94
N PHE A 17 -7.19 3.24 -2.90
CA PHE A 17 -6.09 3.02 -3.82
C PHE A 17 -5.78 4.27 -4.66
N ILE A 18 -6.78 4.88 -5.28
CA ILE A 18 -6.57 6.04 -6.16
C ILE A 18 -6.16 7.27 -5.35
N ALA A 19 -6.87 7.59 -4.27
CA ALA A 19 -6.63 8.82 -3.52
C ALA A 19 -5.37 8.73 -2.65
N CYS A 20 -5.25 7.68 -1.83
CA CYS A 20 -4.18 7.58 -0.85
C CYS A 20 -2.91 6.96 -1.42
N VAL A 21 -3.02 5.89 -2.21
CA VAL A 21 -1.83 5.15 -2.68
C VAL A 21 -1.24 5.79 -3.92
N PHE A 22 -2.06 5.99 -4.96
CA PHE A 22 -1.61 6.56 -6.22
C PHE A 22 -1.46 8.08 -6.16
N GLY A 23 -2.45 8.78 -5.58
CA GLY A 23 -2.43 10.22 -5.40
C GLY A 23 -1.40 10.66 -4.38
N LEU A 24 -1.68 10.47 -3.09
CA LEU A 24 -0.82 10.94 -2.01
C LEU A 24 0.52 10.19 -1.94
N GLY A 25 0.51 8.86 -2.10
CA GLY A 25 1.76 8.07 -2.12
C GLY A 25 2.67 8.45 -3.29
N GLY A 26 2.10 8.84 -4.43
CA GLY A 26 2.84 9.28 -5.61
C GLY A 26 3.24 10.75 -5.62
N LEU A 27 2.98 11.52 -4.54
CA LEU A 27 3.15 12.98 -4.52
C LEU A 27 4.53 13.45 -4.99
N GLY A 28 5.60 12.77 -4.58
CA GLY A 28 6.97 13.10 -5.01
C GLY A 28 7.14 13.02 -6.54
N VAL A 29 6.53 12.02 -7.17
CA VAL A 29 6.54 11.87 -8.64
C VAL A 29 5.70 12.97 -9.29
N TRP A 30 4.51 13.26 -8.75
CA TRP A 30 3.63 14.32 -9.28
C TRP A 30 4.29 15.70 -9.23
N VAL A 31 4.96 16.01 -8.13
CA VAL A 31 5.67 17.29 -7.94
C VAL A 31 6.79 17.45 -8.96
N GLU A 32 7.60 16.42 -9.19
CA GLU A 32 8.67 16.47 -10.20
C GLU A 32 8.12 16.51 -11.62
N LEU A 33 7.00 15.83 -11.90
CA LEU A 33 6.32 15.90 -13.20
C LEU A 33 5.79 17.31 -13.48
N ILE A 34 5.15 17.96 -12.50
CA ILE A 34 4.63 19.33 -12.66
C ILE A 34 5.78 20.31 -12.89
N GLN A 35 6.84 20.22 -12.09
CA GLN A 35 8.02 21.08 -12.22
C GLN A 35 8.68 20.91 -13.59
N THR A 36 8.91 19.67 -14.03
CA THR A 36 9.58 19.38 -15.30
C THR A 36 8.74 19.83 -16.50
N ASN A 37 7.42 19.64 -16.45
CA ASN A 37 6.54 20.06 -17.54
C ASN A 37 6.33 21.59 -17.61
N GLY A 38 6.41 22.28 -16.47
CA GLY A 38 6.34 23.74 -16.39
C GLY A 38 7.56 24.47 -16.96
N LEU A 39 8.68 23.76 -17.17
CA LEU A 39 9.89 24.31 -17.77
C LEU A 39 9.82 24.35 -19.32
N PRO A 40 10.46 25.34 -19.96
CA PRO A 40 10.65 25.34 -21.41
C PRO A 40 11.33 24.06 -21.90
N PRO A 41 11.01 23.54 -23.11
CA PRO A 41 11.56 22.27 -23.60
C PRO A 41 13.08 22.15 -23.55
N ALA A 42 13.81 23.24 -23.79
CA ALA A 42 15.27 23.28 -23.74
C ALA A 42 15.87 23.15 -22.33
N ALA A 43 15.08 23.36 -21.28
CA ALA A 43 15.50 23.31 -19.87
C ALA A 43 14.93 22.09 -19.12
N ARG A 44 14.23 21.18 -19.81
CA ARG A 44 13.64 19.99 -19.17
C ARG A 44 14.72 18.97 -18.83
N ASP A 45 14.90 18.70 -17.55
CA ASP A 45 15.70 17.60 -17.04
C ASP A 45 14.81 16.54 -16.38
N TRP A 46 14.78 15.34 -16.96
CA TRP A 46 13.98 14.21 -16.49
C TRP A 46 14.69 13.38 -15.41
N ASN A 47 15.94 13.68 -15.06
CA ASN A 47 16.71 12.91 -14.07
C ASN A 47 16.06 12.95 -12.67
N ASN A 48 15.46 14.08 -12.29
CA ASN A 48 14.78 14.19 -11.01
C ASN A 48 13.47 13.40 -11.00
N THR A 49 12.70 13.46 -12.11
CA THR A 49 11.51 12.61 -12.29
C THR A 49 11.87 11.13 -12.20
N TYR A 50 12.94 10.70 -12.89
CA TYR A 50 13.45 9.34 -12.80
C TYR A 50 13.78 8.95 -11.36
N THR A 51 14.54 9.79 -10.66
CA THR A 51 14.95 9.52 -9.27
C THR A 51 13.74 9.41 -8.34
N SER A 52 12.74 10.28 -8.49
CA SER A 52 11.50 10.23 -7.72
C SER A 52 10.71 8.93 -7.94
N LEU A 53 10.72 8.40 -9.16
CA LEU A 53 10.03 7.18 -9.51
C LEU A 53 10.76 5.94 -8.96
N VAL A 54 12.10 5.96 -8.98
CA VAL A 54 12.94 4.90 -8.41
C VAL A 54 12.87 4.86 -6.87
N THR A 55 12.63 5.99 -6.20
CA THR A 55 12.46 6.01 -4.73
C THR A 55 11.03 5.70 -4.30
N PHE A 56 10.04 5.90 -5.18
CA PHE A 56 8.64 5.58 -4.91
C PHE A 56 8.39 4.07 -4.74
N PHE A 57 8.85 3.24 -5.69
CA PHE A 57 8.48 1.83 -5.70
C PHE A 57 9.01 1.03 -4.48
N PRO A 58 10.25 1.21 -3.99
CA PRO A 58 10.73 0.49 -2.81
C PRO A 58 10.00 0.94 -1.55
N ALA A 59 9.68 2.23 -1.44
CA ALA A 59 8.91 2.76 -0.32
C ALA A 59 7.51 2.14 -0.26
N LEU A 60 6.84 2.02 -1.40
CA LEU A 60 5.50 1.41 -1.48
C LEU A 60 5.53 -0.11 -1.23
N ILE A 61 6.53 -0.83 -1.77
CA ILE A 61 6.69 -2.26 -1.47
C ILE A 61 6.98 -2.46 0.01
N ALA A 62 7.87 -1.64 0.58
CA ALA A 62 8.25 -1.74 1.98
C ALA A 62 7.07 -1.52 2.92
N SER A 63 6.29 -0.44 2.74
CA SER A 63 5.11 -0.19 3.55
C SER A 63 4.09 -1.32 3.45
N SER A 64 3.80 -1.80 2.23
CA SER A 64 2.86 -2.91 1.99
C SER A 64 3.31 -4.22 2.65
N CYS A 65 4.60 -4.54 2.53
CA CYS A 65 5.17 -5.76 3.07
C CYS A 65 5.23 -5.74 4.60
N VAL A 66 5.57 -4.59 5.19
CA VAL A 66 5.57 -4.38 6.64
C VAL A 66 4.15 -4.53 7.21
N GLN A 67 3.15 -3.91 6.58
CA GLN A 67 1.75 -4.08 6.98
C GLN A 67 1.35 -5.56 6.95
N MET A 68 1.71 -6.28 5.88
CA MET A 68 1.46 -7.72 5.77
C MET A 68 2.14 -8.54 6.88
N VAL A 69 3.34 -8.16 7.31
CA VAL A 69 4.04 -8.82 8.42
C VAL A 69 3.26 -8.70 9.72
N PHE A 70 2.63 -7.56 9.97
CA PHE A 70 1.83 -7.36 11.18
C PHE A 70 0.44 -8.01 11.11
N GLU A 71 -0.20 -8.02 9.94
CA GLU A 71 -1.58 -8.52 9.80
C GLU A 71 -1.68 -10.03 9.58
N VAL A 72 -0.70 -10.64 8.88
CA VAL A 72 -0.78 -12.05 8.47
C VAL A 72 -0.03 -12.94 9.44
N LYS A 73 -0.65 -13.98 9.99
CA LYS A 73 -0.01 -14.93 10.94
C LYS A 73 0.91 -15.98 10.28
N SER A 74 1.08 -15.94 8.95
CA SER A 74 1.83 -16.95 8.21
C SER A 74 3.32 -16.60 8.13
N LYS A 75 4.16 -17.44 8.75
CA LYS A 75 5.63 -17.32 8.69
C LYS A 75 6.18 -17.30 7.26
N ARG A 76 5.52 -18.02 6.32
CA ARG A 76 5.92 -18.03 4.89
C ARG A 76 5.69 -16.67 4.23
N MET A 77 4.60 -15.99 4.57
CA MET A 77 4.30 -14.66 4.05
C MET A 77 5.28 -13.63 4.62
N HIS A 78 5.68 -13.76 5.88
CA HIS A 78 6.70 -12.89 6.47
C HIS A 78 8.04 -13.00 5.76
N ALA A 79 8.53 -14.23 5.54
CA ALA A 79 9.77 -14.46 4.82
C ALA A 79 9.70 -13.88 3.40
N PHE A 80 8.56 -14.09 2.71
CA PHE A 80 8.33 -13.51 1.38
C PHE A 80 8.34 -11.98 1.39
N SER A 81 7.67 -11.35 2.35
CA SER A 81 7.68 -9.89 2.54
C SER A 81 9.09 -9.35 2.75
N ILE A 82 9.90 -9.98 3.61
CA ILE A 82 11.28 -9.56 3.86
C ILE A 82 12.12 -9.66 2.58
N VAL A 83 12.00 -10.76 1.84
CA VAL A 83 12.70 -10.93 0.56
C VAL A 83 12.31 -9.86 -0.45
N LEU A 84 11.02 -9.53 -0.57
CA LEU A 84 10.56 -8.48 -1.47
C LEU A 84 11.09 -7.09 -1.08
N ILE A 85 11.14 -6.77 0.23
CA ILE A 85 11.71 -5.51 0.73
C ILE A 85 13.18 -5.41 0.34
N LEU A 86 13.96 -6.47 0.61
CA LEU A 86 15.40 -6.49 0.30
C LEU A 86 15.64 -6.41 -1.21
N LEU A 87 14.85 -7.12 -2.01
CA LEU A 87 14.93 -7.05 -3.47
C LEU A 87 14.62 -5.63 -3.97
N ALA A 88 13.54 -5.01 -3.47
CA ALA A 88 13.16 -3.66 -3.87
C ALA A 88 14.24 -2.63 -3.49
N LEU A 89 14.86 -2.79 -2.32
CA LEU A 89 15.99 -1.95 -1.89
C LEU A 89 17.18 -2.11 -2.83
N VAL A 90 17.61 -3.34 -3.14
CA VAL A 90 18.76 -3.59 -4.03
C VAL A 90 18.50 -3.03 -5.42
N VAL A 91 17.32 -3.32 -5.99
CA VAL A 91 16.95 -2.81 -7.32
C VAL A 91 16.87 -1.28 -7.32
N GLY A 92 16.30 -0.68 -6.27
CA GLY A 92 16.23 0.79 -6.12
C GLY A 92 17.62 1.42 -6.09
N LEU A 93 18.53 0.89 -5.27
CA LEU A 93 19.91 1.38 -5.19
C LEU A 93 20.66 1.22 -6.52
N MET A 94 20.49 0.09 -7.22
CA MET A 94 21.09 -0.12 -8.54
C MET A 94 20.55 0.85 -9.60
N LEU A 95 19.25 1.15 -9.57
CA LEU A 95 18.65 2.09 -10.51
C LEU A 95 19.06 3.54 -10.22
N ILE A 96 19.23 3.91 -8.95
CA ILE A 96 19.75 5.23 -8.55
C ILE A 96 21.20 5.40 -8.98
N SER A 97 22.05 4.38 -8.83
CA SER A 97 23.47 4.50 -9.22
C SER A 97 23.66 4.70 -10.72
N HIS A 98 22.65 4.38 -11.54
CA HIS A 98 22.63 4.58 -12.98
C HIS A 98 21.71 5.74 -13.42
N ALA A 99 21.37 6.66 -12.51
CA ALA A 99 20.39 7.71 -12.78
C ALA A 99 20.86 8.80 -13.76
N ARG A 100 22.17 8.95 -14.03
CA ARG A 100 22.70 10.10 -14.77
C ARG A 100 23.78 9.72 -15.81
N PRO A 101 23.44 9.69 -17.11
CA PRO A 101 22.09 9.70 -17.69
C PRO A 101 21.41 8.33 -17.59
N ALA A 102 20.14 8.30 -17.19
CA ALA A 102 19.37 7.07 -17.17
C ALA A 102 19.12 6.55 -18.60
N SER A 103 19.51 5.30 -18.86
CA SER A 103 19.27 4.65 -20.16
C SER A 103 17.78 4.35 -20.36
N ALA A 104 17.35 4.15 -21.61
CA ALA A 104 15.97 3.74 -21.91
C ALA A 104 15.57 2.44 -21.18
N PHE A 105 16.53 1.53 -20.98
CA PHE A 105 16.33 0.32 -20.18
C PHE A 105 16.07 0.66 -18.71
N ALA A 106 16.86 1.55 -18.11
CA ALA A 106 16.68 1.98 -16.71
C ALA A 106 15.31 2.64 -16.50
N TRP A 107 14.89 3.49 -17.43
CA TRP A 107 13.54 4.08 -17.44
C TRP A 107 12.43 3.01 -17.50
N THR A 108 12.56 2.06 -18.44
CA THR A 108 11.58 0.97 -18.59
C THR A 108 11.51 0.13 -17.31
N ALA A 109 12.66 -0.17 -16.71
CA ALA A 109 12.74 -0.91 -15.46
C ALA A 109 12.11 -0.14 -14.28
N ALA A 110 12.36 1.17 -14.17
CA ALA A 110 11.80 2.01 -13.12
C ALA A 110 10.26 2.09 -13.22
N VAL A 111 9.72 2.29 -14.42
CA VAL A 111 8.27 2.30 -14.68
C VAL A 111 7.67 0.93 -14.38
N ALA A 112 8.27 -0.15 -14.87
CA ALA A 112 7.80 -1.51 -14.59
C ALA A 112 7.82 -1.84 -13.09
N ALA A 113 8.87 -1.44 -12.37
CA ALA A 113 8.98 -1.62 -10.93
C ALA A 113 7.92 -0.82 -10.15
N SER A 114 7.60 0.40 -10.60
CA SER A 114 6.55 1.24 -10.02
C SER A 114 5.14 0.69 -10.26
N LEU A 115 4.88 0.17 -11.45
CA LEU A 115 3.62 -0.54 -11.72
C LEU A 115 3.54 -1.85 -10.90
N GLY A 116 4.66 -2.55 -10.77
CA GLY A 116 4.80 -3.73 -9.94
C GLY A 116 4.54 -3.45 -8.46
N SER A 117 5.02 -2.33 -7.92
CA SER A 117 4.78 -1.96 -6.52
C SER A 117 3.32 -1.64 -6.24
N LEU A 118 2.64 -0.93 -7.15
CA LEU A 118 1.20 -0.69 -7.08
C LEU A 118 0.41 -2.01 -7.10
N TRP A 119 0.82 -2.96 -7.94
CA TRP A 119 0.22 -4.29 -8.00
C TRP A 119 0.50 -5.13 -6.74
N ILE A 120 1.71 -5.05 -6.19
CA ILE A 120 2.06 -5.69 -4.91
C ILE A 120 1.21 -5.11 -3.79
N TRP A 121 1.07 -3.79 -3.72
CA TRP A 121 0.19 -3.13 -2.75
C TRP A 121 -1.24 -3.66 -2.87
N TRP A 122 -1.75 -3.76 -4.11
CA TRP A 122 -3.09 -4.28 -4.39
C TRP A 122 -3.27 -5.70 -3.84
N ILE A 123 -2.34 -6.60 -4.14
CA ILE A 123 -2.43 -7.99 -3.66
C ILE A 123 -2.24 -8.08 -2.14
N ALA A 124 -1.37 -7.25 -1.58
CA ALA A 124 -1.08 -7.25 -0.16
C ALA A 124 -2.31 -6.89 0.67
N ASN A 125 -3.03 -5.86 0.22
CA ASN A 125 -4.22 -5.33 0.89
C ASN A 125 -5.53 -6.01 0.47
N ALA A 126 -5.50 -6.97 -0.45
CA ALA A 126 -6.70 -7.59 -1.02
C ALA A 126 -7.61 -8.30 -0.01
N ASP A 127 -7.06 -8.76 1.12
CA ASP A 127 -7.82 -9.43 2.19
C ASP A 127 -7.92 -8.53 3.46
N ASN A 128 -7.59 -7.23 3.38
CA ASN A 128 -7.68 -6.32 4.53
C ASN A 128 -9.14 -5.92 4.77
N PRO A 129 -9.81 -6.38 5.85
CA PRO A 129 -11.24 -6.19 6.07
C PRO A 129 -11.65 -4.72 6.23
N SER A 130 -10.73 -3.84 6.61
CA SER A 130 -11.02 -2.40 6.76
C SER A 130 -11.29 -1.68 5.43
N LEU A 131 -10.96 -2.31 4.30
CA LEU A 131 -11.12 -1.75 2.96
C LEU A 131 -12.27 -2.38 2.17
N HIS A 132 -13.06 -3.27 2.78
CA HIS A 132 -14.25 -3.87 2.15
C HIS A 132 -15.51 -3.19 2.68
N ASP A 133 -16.54 -3.11 1.83
CA ASP A 133 -17.82 -2.49 2.17
C ASP A 133 -18.68 -3.41 3.07
N GLU A 134 -18.28 -4.67 3.25
CA GLU A 134 -18.94 -5.63 4.12
C GLU A 134 -18.82 -5.25 5.60
N ALA A 135 -19.96 -5.06 6.27
CA ALA A 135 -20.01 -4.85 7.72
C ALA A 135 -19.38 -6.05 8.45
N SER A 136 -18.51 -5.77 9.43
CA SER A 136 -17.95 -6.82 10.30
C SER A 136 -19.08 -7.64 10.90
N PRO A 137 -19.01 -8.99 10.91
CA PRO A 137 -19.98 -9.83 11.61
C PRO A 137 -20.10 -9.50 13.11
N GLU A 138 -19.09 -8.84 13.67
CA GLU A 138 -19.02 -8.37 15.07
C GLU A 138 -19.42 -6.89 15.22
N ALA A 139 -19.85 -6.22 14.15
CA ALA A 139 -20.33 -4.85 14.25
C ALA A 139 -21.56 -4.81 15.16
N ALA A 140 -21.50 -3.99 16.21
CA ALA A 140 -22.63 -3.76 17.10
C ALA A 140 -23.76 -3.09 16.30
N VAL A 141 -24.71 -3.88 15.82
CA VAL A 141 -25.89 -3.41 15.06
C VAL A 141 -26.95 -2.74 15.95
N GLY A 142 -26.64 -2.52 17.23
CA GLY A 142 -27.63 -2.19 18.25
C GLY A 142 -28.50 -3.41 18.53
N GLY A 143 -28.50 -3.88 19.78
CA GLY A 143 -29.51 -4.85 20.21
C GLY A 143 -30.91 -4.25 20.11
N ALA A 144 -31.94 -5.09 20.17
CA ALA A 144 -33.33 -4.61 20.24
C ALA A 144 -33.47 -3.57 21.37
N LEU A 145 -34.11 -2.44 21.08
CA LEU A 145 -34.34 -1.35 22.05
C LEU A 145 -35.18 -1.82 23.26
N ASP A 146 -35.88 -2.95 23.09
CA ASP A 146 -36.73 -3.56 24.11
C ASP A 146 -36.00 -4.66 24.91
N ALA A 147 -34.72 -4.90 24.63
CA ALA A 147 -33.94 -5.87 25.36
C ALA A 147 -33.76 -5.40 26.82
N PRO A 148 -34.10 -6.23 27.82
CA PRO A 148 -33.87 -5.88 29.21
C PRO A 148 -32.40 -5.55 29.43
N LEU A 149 -32.11 -4.39 30.04
CA LEU A 149 -30.77 -4.04 30.48
C LEU A 149 -30.27 -5.18 31.38
N ALA A 150 -29.12 -5.76 31.05
CA ALA A 150 -28.47 -6.75 31.91
C ALA A 150 -28.01 -6.06 33.19
N THR A 151 -28.91 -5.91 34.16
CA THR A 151 -28.61 -5.46 35.50
C THR A 151 -27.84 -6.57 36.19
N GLY A 152 -26.52 -6.45 36.16
CA GLY A 152 -25.59 -7.34 36.83
C GLY A 152 -25.91 -7.46 38.32
N SER A 153 -26.66 -8.48 38.67
CA SER A 153 -26.85 -8.98 40.05
C SER A 153 -26.12 -10.33 40.16
N ALA A 154 -24.81 -10.29 39.91
CA ALA A 154 -23.93 -11.38 40.26
C ALA A 154 -23.68 -11.32 41.77
N ASN A 155 -24.29 -12.25 42.50
CA ASN A 155 -24.04 -12.53 43.91
C ASN A 155 -22.53 -12.76 44.15
N ILE A 156 -21.80 -11.70 44.52
CA ILE A 156 -20.43 -11.84 45.03
C ILE A 156 -20.54 -12.35 46.47
N LYS A 157 -20.39 -13.65 46.66
CA LYS A 157 -20.12 -14.22 47.99
C LYS A 157 -18.68 -13.88 48.37
N LEU A 158 -18.51 -12.85 49.21
CA LEU A 158 -17.27 -12.62 49.94
C LEU A 158 -17.07 -13.80 50.91
N LYS A 159 -16.02 -14.60 50.68
CA LYS A 159 -15.51 -15.54 51.67
C LYS A 159 -14.81 -14.72 52.76
N VAL A 160 -15.36 -14.78 53.97
CA VAL A 160 -14.70 -14.37 55.22
C VAL A 160 -13.63 -15.38 55.57
#